data_AF-A0AAW9I9L3-F1
#
_entry.id   AF-A0AAW9I9L3-F1
#
_cell.length_a   1.000
_cell.length_b   1.000
_cell.length_c   1.000
_cell.angle_alpha   90.00
_cell.angle_beta   90.00
_cell.angle_gamma   90.00
#
_symmetry.space_group_name_H-M   'P 1'
#
loop_
_entity.id
_entity.type
_entity.pdbx_description
1 polymer ?
#
loop_
_entity_poly.entity_id
_entity_poly.type
_entity_poly.pdbx_seq_one_letter_code
_entity_poly.pdbx_strand_id
1 'polypeptide(L)'
;AGAAGIAIANLIFEAGFHNVVICDRYGIITSDNSSNKYQKECAIKFNKNETGTLKEVLVGADAFIGVSAGNILTKEMAESMSKDAIIFALANPTPEIMPEVAKEANVKVIATGRSDYPNQINNLLVFPGIIKGALKARVNKITTEMQLE
;
A
#
# COMPACT_ATOMS: atom_id res chain seq x y z
N ALA A 1 -6.73 -1.98 -6.51
CA ALA A 1 -7.10 -0.67 -5.93
C ALA A 1 -8.43 -0.72 -5.15
N GLY A 2 -8.42 -1.24 -3.92
CA GLY A 2 -9.60 -1.21 -3.02
C GLY A 2 -9.60 0.03 -2.10
N ALA A 3 -10.55 0.10 -1.18
CA ALA A 3 -10.68 1.21 -0.23
C ALA A 3 -9.37 1.48 0.58
N ALA A 4 -8.74 0.42 1.10
CA ALA A 4 -7.48 0.54 1.83
C ALA A 4 -6.36 1.11 0.94
N GLY A 5 -6.17 0.56 -0.26
CA GLY A 5 -5.12 1.02 -1.18
C GLY A 5 -5.29 2.47 -1.60
N ILE A 6 -6.54 2.89 -1.87
CA ILE A 6 -6.86 4.28 -2.21
C ILE A 6 -6.60 5.22 -1.02
N ALA A 7 -6.99 4.83 0.20
CA ALA A 7 -6.76 5.64 1.38
C ALA A 7 -5.27 5.79 1.71
N ILE A 8 -4.51 4.69 1.64
CA ILE A 8 -3.05 4.68 1.86
C ILE A 8 -2.35 5.57 0.83
N ALA A 9 -2.66 5.41 -0.45
CA ALA A 9 -2.03 6.20 -1.52
C ALA A 9 -2.29 7.69 -1.35
N ASN A 10 -3.52 8.07 -0.97
CA ASN A 10 -3.80 9.47 -0.65
C ASN A 10 -3.01 9.94 0.57
N LEU A 11 -3.01 9.21 1.67
CA LEU A 11 -2.30 9.63 2.89
C LEU A 11 -0.79 9.78 2.66
N ILE A 12 -0.17 8.85 1.94
CA ILE A 12 1.25 8.90 1.58
C ILE A 12 1.55 10.10 0.66
N PHE A 13 0.64 10.41 -0.27
CA PHE A 13 0.77 11.58 -1.13
C PHE A 13 0.70 12.88 -0.33
N GLU A 14 -0.26 12.99 0.61
CA GLU A 14 -0.37 14.15 1.51
C GLU A 14 0.83 14.25 2.46
N ALA A 15 1.48 13.14 2.78
CA ALA A 15 2.74 13.11 3.54
C ALA A 15 3.97 13.55 2.72
N GLY A 16 3.83 13.83 1.42
CA GLY A 16 4.89 14.37 0.55
C GLY A 16 5.50 13.39 -0.45
N PHE A 17 5.01 12.15 -0.53
CA PHE A 17 5.47 11.17 -1.52
C PHE A 17 4.64 11.27 -2.80
N HIS A 18 5.16 11.95 -3.82
CA HIS A 18 4.40 12.24 -5.04
C HIS A 18 4.62 11.24 -6.19
N ASN A 19 5.54 10.28 -6.04
CA ASN A 19 5.75 9.21 -7.00
C ASN A 19 5.06 7.92 -6.51
N VAL A 20 3.75 7.85 -6.74
CA VAL A 20 2.90 6.73 -6.31
C VAL A 20 2.24 6.13 -7.54
N VAL A 21 2.33 4.82 -7.70
CA VAL A 21 1.58 4.08 -8.71
C VAL A 21 0.61 3.14 -8.02
N ILE A 22 -0.66 3.21 -8.41
CA ILE A 22 -1.70 2.32 -7.91
C ILE A 22 -1.98 1.23 -8.94
N CYS A 23 -1.94 -0.01 -8.47
CA CYS A 23 -2.34 -1.18 -9.24
C CYS A 23 -3.61 -1.85 -8.68
N ASP A 24 -4.25 -2.63 -9.53
CA ASP A 24 -5.18 -3.69 -9.16
C ASP A 24 -4.70 -5.04 -9.70
N ARG A 25 -5.60 -6.03 -9.69
CA ARG A 25 -5.28 -7.40 -10.14
C ARG A 25 -4.91 -7.50 -11.62
N TYR A 26 -5.19 -6.48 -12.42
CA TYR A 26 -4.94 -6.43 -13.87
C TYR A 26 -3.73 -5.54 -14.22
N GLY A 27 -3.12 -4.88 -13.24
CA GLY A 27 -1.99 -3.97 -13.44
C GLY A 27 -2.29 -2.55 -12.98
N ILE A 28 -1.62 -1.58 -13.59
CA ILE A 28 -1.82 -0.15 -13.32
C ILE A 28 -3.27 0.23 -13.63
N ILE A 29 -3.95 0.90 -12.68
CA ILE A 29 -5.30 1.39 -12.92
C ILE A 29 -5.27 2.60 -13.86
N THR A 30 -6.17 2.64 -14.82
CA THR A 30 -6.31 3.69 -15.83
C THR A 30 -7.75 4.21 -15.82
N SER A 31 -7.98 5.32 -16.51
CA SER A 31 -9.35 5.85 -16.71
C SER A 31 -10.29 4.86 -17.41
N ASP A 32 -9.73 3.93 -18.19
CA ASP A 32 -10.48 3.00 -19.04
C ASP A 32 -10.75 1.65 -18.35
N ASN A 33 -9.85 1.19 -17.47
CA ASN A 33 -10.01 -0.07 -16.74
C ASN A 33 -10.56 0.10 -15.31
N SER A 34 -10.79 1.34 -14.87
CA SER A 34 -11.32 1.65 -13.53
C SER A 34 -12.75 1.14 -13.36
N SER A 35 -12.98 0.37 -12.29
CA SER A 35 -14.29 -0.21 -11.95
C SER A 35 -15.27 0.78 -11.29
N ASN A 36 -14.77 1.91 -10.79
CA ASN A 36 -15.58 2.92 -10.10
C ASN A 36 -14.93 4.31 -10.16
N LYS A 37 -15.69 5.34 -9.76
CA LYS A 37 -15.24 6.74 -9.79
C LYS A 37 -13.98 7.02 -8.95
N TYR A 38 -13.82 6.36 -7.80
CA TYR A 38 -12.68 6.58 -6.91
C TYR A 38 -11.38 6.02 -7.51
N GLN A 39 -11.45 4.87 -8.17
CA GLN A 39 -10.33 4.35 -8.94
C GLN A 39 -9.98 5.28 -10.10
N LYS A 40 -10.98 5.81 -10.81
CA LYS A 40 -10.74 6.74 -11.93
C LYS A 40 -10.07 8.04 -11.47
N GLU A 41 -10.53 8.62 -10.38
CA GLU A 41 -9.90 9.79 -9.75
C GLU A 41 -8.45 9.50 -9.34
N CYS A 42 -8.20 8.33 -8.75
CA CYS A 42 -6.85 7.90 -8.39
C CYS A 42 -5.95 7.66 -9.61
N ALA A 43 -6.47 7.06 -10.68
CA ALA A 43 -5.72 6.83 -11.90
C ALA A 43 -5.23 8.17 -12.50
N ILE A 44 -6.08 9.19 -12.50
CA ILE A 44 -5.74 10.54 -12.94
C ILE A 44 -4.70 11.19 -12.00
N LYS A 45 -4.89 11.05 -10.68
CA LYS A 45 -4.01 11.68 -9.66
C LYS A 45 -2.61 11.05 -9.61
N PHE A 46 -2.52 9.73 -9.65
CA PHE A 46 -1.30 8.98 -9.33
C PHE A 46 -0.58 8.46 -10.57
N ASN A 47 -1.32 7.83 -11.48
CA ASN A 47 -0.71 6.99 -12.52
C ASN A 47 -0.34 7.76 -13.80
N LYS A 48 -0.71 9.05 -13.93
CA LYS A 48 -0.26 9.95 -15.03
C LYS A 48 -0.38 9.36 -16.46
N ASN A 49 -1.39 8.53 -16.71
CA ASN A 49 -1.61 7.77 -17.96
C ASN A 49 -0.59 6.65 -18.25
N GLU A 50 0.17 6.22 -17.26
CA GLU A 50 0.99 5.02 -17.35
C GLU A 50 0.10 3.76 -17.44
N THR A 51 0.65 2.74 -18.10
CA THR A 51 0.04 1.42 -18.23
C THR A 51 1.11 0.36 -18.02
N GLY A 52 0.71 -0.83 -17.60
CA GLY A 52 1.64 -1.91 -17.34
C GLY A 52 1.14 -2.85 -16.26
N THR A 53 1.87 -3.93 -16.10
CA THR A 53 1.64 -4.98 -15.10
C THR A 53 2.32 -4.63 -13.78
N LEU A 54 1.93 -5.34 -12.71
CA LEU A 54 2.61 -5.24 -11.42
C LEU A 54 4.11 -5.56 -11.53
N LYS A 55 4.49 -6.52 -12.38
CA LYS A 55 5.89 -6.90 -12.59
C LYS A 55 6.71 -5.76 -13.17
N GLU A 56 6.17 -5.03 -14.14
CA GLU A 56 6.87 -3.95 -14.83
C GLU A 56 7.06 -2.74 -13.92
N VAL A 57 6.03 -2.34 -13.16
CA VAL A 57 6.11 -1.16 -12.27
C VAL A 57 7.01 -1.38 -11.06
N LEU A 58 7.24 -2.64 -10.66
CA LEU A 58 8.10 -2.95 -9.51
C LEU A 58 9.60 -2.82 -9.82
N VAL A 59 9.98 -2.80 -11.10
CA VAL A 59 11.39 -2.68 -11.49
C VAL A 59 11.93 -1.34 -10.99
N GLY A 60 12.90 -1.40 -10.08
CA GLY A 60 13.51 -0.22 -9.47
C GLY A 60 12.63 0.51 -8.44
N ALA A 61 11.49 -0.05 -8.04
CA ALA A 61 10.64 0.57 -7.01
C ALA A 61 11.31 0.55 -5.63
N ASP A 62 11.15 1.64 -4.85
CA ASP A 62 11.68 1.75 -3.48
C ASP A 62 10.81 1.02 -2.45
N ALA A 63 9.50 1.00 -2.68
CA ALA A 63 8.54 0.42 -1.76
C ALA A 63 7.36 -0.25 -2.47
N PHE A 64 6.87 -1.33 -1.88
CA PHE A 64 5.61 -1.97 -2.24
C PHE A 64 4.68 -2.04 -1.02
N ILE A 65 3.42 -1.63 -1.20
CA ILE A 65 2.38 -1.76 -0.18
C ILE A 65 1.23 -2.59 -0.76
N GLY A 66 1.16 -3.84 -0.32
CA GLY A 66 0.13 -4.80 -0.67
C GLY A 66 -1.02 -4.76 0.33
N VAL A 67 -2.23 -4.52 -0.17
CA VAL A 67 -3.50 -4.60 0.57
C VAL A 67 -4.57 -5.28 -0.29
N SER A 68 -4.17 -6.37 -0.96
CA SER A 68 -4.94 -6.99 -2.04
C SER A 68 -5.19 -8.49 -1.79
N ALA A 69 -4.46 -9.37 -2.47
CA ALA A 69 -4.59 -10.82 -2.39
C ALA A 69 -3.24 -11.47 -2.09
N GLY A 70 -3.27 -12.65 -1.44
CA GLY A 70 -2.06 -13.38 -1.10
C GLY A 70 -1.35 -13.97 -2.32
N ASN A 71 -0.04 -14.18 -2.19
CA ASN A 71 0.84 -14.83 -3.18
C ASN A 71 0.85 -14.18 -4.57
N ILE A 72 0.61 -12.87 -4.67
CA ILE A 72 0.68 -12.14 -5.95
C ILE A 72 2.08 -11.60 -6.27
N LEU A 73 2.93 -11.47 -5.26
CA LEU A 73 4.26 -10.90 -5.39
C LEU A 73 5.29 -12.03 -5.33
N THR A 74 5.95 -12.28 -6.45
CA THR A 74 6.94 -13.36 -6.58
C THR A 74 8.32 -12.92 -6.10
N LYS A 75 9.20 -13.89 -5.86
CA LYS A 75 10.62 -13.62 -5.55
C LYS A 75 11.29 -12.77 -6.63
N GLU A 76 11.09 -13.12 -7.90
CA GLU A 76 11.65 -12.38 -9.04
C GLU A 76 11.18 -10.92 -9.08
N MET A 77 9.90 -10.67 -8.78
CA MET A 77 9.39 -9.30 -8.71
C MET A 77 10.05 -8.53 -7.56
N ALA A 78 10.20 -9.15 -6.39
CA ALA A 78 10.88 -8.54 -5.25
C ALA A 78 12.37 -8.28 -5.53
N GLU A 79 13.06 -9.19 -6.23
CA GLU A 79 14.46 -9.03 -6.65
C GLU A 79 14.65 -7.91 -7.70
N SER A 80 13.60 -7.58 -8.46
CA SER A 80 13.63 -6.50 -9.45
C SER A 80 13.50 -5.10 -8.85
N MET A 81 13.11 -5.00 -7.58
CA MET A 81 13.00 -3.73 -6.87
C MET A 81 14.37 -3.08 -6.64
N SER A 82 14.36 -1.82 -6.20
CA SER A 82 15.59 -1.11 -5.85
C SER A 82 16.37 -1.80 -4.73
N LYS A 83 17.66 -1.45 -4.61
CA LYS A 83 18.46 -1.86 -3.46
C LYS A 83 17.84 -1.29 -2.18
N ASP A 84 17.80 -2.10 -1.14
CA ASP A 84 17.23 -1.77 0.17
C ASP A 84 15.70 -1.54 0.16
N ALA A 85 14.97 -2.19 -0.77
CA ALA A 85 13.53 -2.07 -0.90
C ALA A 85 12.72 -2.41 0.38
N ILE A 86 11.56 -1.78 0.49
CA ILE A 86 10.59 -1.96 1.58
C ILE A 86 9.35 -2.69 1.04
N ILE A 87 8.93 -3.77 1.69
CA ILE A 87 7.70 -4.50 1.35
C ILE A 87 6.77 -4.57 2.56
N PHE A 88 5.59 -3.98 2.42
CA PHE A 88 4.47 -4.17 3.34
C PHE A 88 3.46 -5.10 2.68
N ALA A 89 3.45 -6.38 3.04
CA ALA A 89 2.54 -7.40 2.51
C ALA A 89 1.41 -7.66 3.51
N LEU A 90 0.32 -6.88 3.40
CA LEU A 90 -0.71 -6.75 4.43
C LEU A 90 -1.98 -7.56 4.15
N ALA A 91 -2.04 -8.32 3.04
CA ALA A 91 -3.13 -9.26 2.82
C ALA A 91 -3.20 -10.32 3.94
N ASN A 92 -4.42 -10.69 4.30
CA ASN A 92 -4.71 -11.71 5.31
C ASN A 92 -5.65 -12.78 4.74
N PRO A 93 -5.54 -14.06 5.18
CA PRO A 93 -4.53 -14.57 6.11
C PRO A 93 -3.16 -14.79 5.46
N THR A 94 -3.11 -14.87 4.13
CA THR A 94 -1.88 -15.08 3.37
C THR A 94 -1.41 -13.74 2.78
N PRO A 95 -0.19 -13.27 3.11
CA PRO A 95 0.40 -12.06 2.56
C PRO A 95 0.64 -12.12 1.05
N GLU A 96 0.82 -10.96 0.40
CA GLU A 96 1.19 -10.85 -1.01
C GLU A 96 2.47 -11.62 -1.35
N ILE A 97 3.44 -11.61 -0.44
CA ILE A 97 4.68 -12.40 -0.46
C ILE A 97 4.96 -12.91 0.95
N MET A 98 5.33 -14.17 1.09
CA MET A 98 5.75 -14.71 2.38
C MET A 98 7.08 -14.06 2.84
N PRO A 99 7.24 -13.70 4.13
CA PRO A 99 8.46 -13.03 4.61
C PRO A 99 9.75 -13.80 4.33
N GLU A 100 9.71 -15.12 4.31
CA GLU A 100 10.85 -15.98 3.95
C GLU A 100 11.29 -15.73 2.51
N VAL A 101 10.33 -15.68 1.58
CA VAL A 101 10.59 -15.43 0.15
C VAL A 101 11.10 -14.01 -0.08
N ALA A 102 10.53 -13.02 0.62
CA ALA A 102 11.01 -11.64 0.56
C ALA A 102 12.44 -11.49 1.12
N LYS A 103 12.79 -12.22 2.19
CA LYS A 103 14.16 -12.25 2.73
C LYS A 103 15.14 -12.85 1.73
N GLU A 104 14.76 -13.94 1.07
CA GLU A 104 15.61 -14.52 0.03
C GLU A 104 15.81 -13.59 -1.19
N ALA A 105 14.86 -12.70 -1.45
CA ALA A 105 14.96 -11.64 -2.47
C ALA A 105 15.80 -10.43 -2.01
N ASN A 106 16.45 -10.48 -0.84
CA ASN A 106 17.23 -9.39 -0.25
C ASN A 106 16.44 -8.10 0.05
N VAL A 107 15.14 -8.23 0.34
CA VAL A 107 14.30 -7.10 0.77
C VAL A 107 14.73 -6.63 2.15
N LYS A 108 14.90 -5.31 2.32
CA LYS A 108 15.51 -4.73 3.52
C LYS A 108 14.55 -4.64 4.69
N VAL A 109 13.32 -4.19 4.42
CA VAL A 109 12.28 -4.08 5.43
C VAL A 109 11.06 -4.84 4.96
N ILE A 110 10.59 -5.74 5.81
CA ILE A 110 9.41 -6.56 5.54
C ILE A 110 8.43 -6.34 6.69
N ALA A 111 7.19 -6.03 6.36
CA ALA A 111 6.09 -5.92 7.31
C ALA A 111 4.88 -6.72 6.81
N THR A 112 4.09 -7.26 7.74
CA THR A 112 2.87 -8.01 7.39
C THR A 112 1.70 -7.63 8.29
N GLY A 113 0.49 -8.06 7.94
CA GLY A 113 -0.67 -7.97 8.85
C GLY A 113 -0.68 -9.04 9.96
N ARG A 114 0.18 -10.06 9.86
CA ARG A 114 0.17 -11.21 10.75
C ARG A 114 1.00 -10.97 12.01
N SER A 115 0.50 -11.46 13.15
CA SER A 115 1.14 -11.30 14.46
C SER A 115 2.29 -12.26 14.73
N ASP A 116 2.40 -13.34 13.95
CA ASP A 116 3.47 -14.33 14.08
C ASP A 116 4.76 -13.93 13.34
N TYR A 117 4.78 -12.77 12.68
CA TYR A 117 5.97 -12.18 12.07
C TYR A 117 6.36 -10.85 12.74
N PRO A 118 7.66 -10.48 12.68
CA PRO A 118 8.10 -9.13 13.04
C PRO A 118 7.40 -8.05 12.21
N ASN A 119 7.40 -6.81 12.71
CA ASN A 119 6.83 -5.64 12.03
C ASN A 119 5.36 -5.85 11.64
N GLN A 120 4.54 -6.32 12.58
CA GLN A 120 3.11 -6.38 12.35
C GLN A 120 2.54 -4.97 12.18
N ILE A 121 1.90 -4.71 11.04
CA ILE A 121 1.10 -3.52 10.81
C ILE A 121 -0.36 -3.86 11.08
N ASN A 122 -0.92 -3.23 12.11
CA ASN A 122 -2.30 -3.44 12.51
C ASN A 122 -2.98 -2.10 12.82
N ASN A 123 -4.20 -1.91 12.29
CA ASN A 123 -4.96 -0.68 12.52
C ASN A 123 -5.35 -0.48 14.00
N LEU A 124 -5.30 -1.54 14.82
CA LEU A 124 -5.49 -1.48 16.27
C LEU A 124 -4.52 -0.51 16.96
N LEU A 125 -3.36 -0.26 16.34
CA LEU A 125 -2.38 0.69 16.85
C LEU A 125 -2.89 2.15 16.82
N VAL A 126 -3.85 2.47 15.95
CA VAL A 126 -4.22 3.84 15.63
C VAL A 126 -5.67 4.15 16.01
N PHE A 127 -6.64 3.32 15.60
CA PHE A 127 -8.05 3.68 15.72
C PHE A 127 -8.50 3.96 17.16
N PRO A 128 -8.05 3.24 18.23
CA PRO A 128 -8.49 3.55 19.59
C PRO A 128 -8.01 4.93 20.05
N GLY A 129 -6.78 5.30 19.67
CA GLY A 129 -6.15 6.58 20.00
C GLY A 129 -6.85 7.75 19.32
N ILE A 130 -6.98 7.69 17.98
CA ILE A 130 -7.63 8.73 17.18
C ILE A 130 -9.07 8.96 17.65
N ILE A 131 -9.86 7.89 17.85
CA ILE A 131 -11.25 8.02 18.28
C ILE A 131 -11.35 8.60 19.70
N LYS A 132 -10.50 8.15 20.63
CA LYS A 132 -10.47 8.71 21.99
C LYS A 132 -10.13 10.20 21.98
N GLY A 133 -9.14 10.61 21.18
CA GLY A 133 -8.75 12.02 21.01
C GLY A 133 -9.90 12.85 20.44
N ALA A 134 -10.52 12.35 19.36
CA ALA A 134 -11.63 13.02 18.68
C ALA A 134 -12.84 13.21 19.61
N LEU A 135 -13.22 12.19 20.38
CA LEU A 135 -14.31 12.27 21.34
C LEU A 135 -14.01 13.26 22.47
N LYS A 136 -12.78 13.27 22.99
CA LYS A 136 -12.37 14.23 24.03
C LYS A 136 -12.41 15.67 23.54
N ALA A 137 -11.93 15.91 22.32
CA ALA A 137 -11.91 17.24 21.71
C ALA A 137 -13.27 17.65 21.10
N ARG A 138 -14.24 16.72 21.03
CA ARG A 138 -15.57 16.92 20.43
C ARG A 138 -15.48 17.44 18.99
N VAL A 139 -14.51 16.94 18.22
CA VAL A 139 -14.36 17.32 16.80
C VAL A 139 -15.47 16.68 15.97
N ASN A 140 -15.96 17.41 14.98
CA ASN A 140 -17.04 16.94 14.09
C ASN A 140 -16.53 16.05 12.95
N LYS A 141 -15.21 16.01 12.71
CA LYS A 141 -14.60 15.27 11.61
C LYS A 141 -13.14 14.95 11.95
N ILE A 142 -12.66 13.79 11.51
CA ILE A 142 -11.23 13.47 11.45
C ILE A 142 -10.67 14.05 10.15
N THR A 143 -9.74 15.00 10.26
CA THR A 143 -9.07 15.61 9.11
C THR A 143 -7.86 14.78 8.65
N THR A 144 -7.34 15.04 7.45
CA THR A 144 -6.09 14.42 6.99
C THR A 144 -4.91 14.79 7.88
N GLU A 145 -4.84 16.04 8.32
CA GLU A 145 -3.83 16.51 9.28
C GLU A 145 -3.83 15.67 10.56
N MET A 146 -5.02 15.39 11.12
CA MET A 146 -5.16 14.48 12.27
C MET A 146 -4.77 13.02 12.00
N GLN A 147 -4.71 12.59 10.73
CA GLN A 147 -4.28 11.24 10.36
C GLN A 147 -2.77 11.15 10.15
N LEU A 148 -2.11 12.28 9.89
CA LEU A 148 -0.67 12.38 9.68
C LEU A 148 0.11 12.56 11.00
N GLU A 149 -0.54 13.10 12.03
CA GLU A 149 -0.05 13.23 13.42
C GLU A 149 -0.27 11.95 14.25
#